data_AF-A0A2V9HIM3-F1
#
_entry.id   AF-A0A2V9HIM3-F1
#
_cell.length_a   1.000
_cell.length_b   1.000
_cell.length_c   1.000
_cell.angle_alpha   90.00
_cell.angle_beta   90.00
_cell.angle_gamma   90.00
#
_symmetry.space_group_name_H-M   'P 1'
#
loop_
_entity.id
_entity.type
_entity.pdbx_description
1 polymer ?
#
loop_
_entity_poly.entity_id
_entity_poly.type
_entity_poly.pdbx_seq_one_letter_code
_entity_poly.pdbx_strand_id
1 'polypeptide(L)'
;TPGVTLDVRGGDISFAGQRGTLNSLIVDGSDDNNTFFGQSVGRTGSGRAPYQFSEDAVQEFQVNSSGYSAELGHAGGAVINVVTKSGSNAFHGAAFEFFRDRSLNANDPINKINGRQKSPYHFNQFGGDLGGPIVREKLFFFFDYDGQRNTLPNLVFLGVAAPATPTANQQTALSYLQARANPWIRTQNQNVYLGKVDWRLGNTELLSVRYNSQRFVGNGFENGGSQNSIEHTGASDVTTDTLSGSLTSTISSGIVNVARAAYARDNEPGLANSINPEATVRQGGVTDLIVGRNFFSPRFTNIQRAEVGDTLSLTHSRHTIKTGMNFLVDRIANFFPGNFSGAYVFNSLEGFGCNLNGGGAACFTGPDASDTFAQAFAGAGTTGPTTNPNLQEYSAFAQDEWRVRSDLTLNFGLRYDLDLIAQPAELNPSASLAAAGIFTNRIHNDHADFGPRLGIAWTPLGKKLVVRTGYGIFYGRTPAITV
;
A
#
# COMPACT_ATOMS: atom_id res chain seq x y z
N THR A 1 -3.76 4.63 20.24
CA THR A 1 -2.66 3.91 20.89
C THR A 1 -1.46 4.83 21.04
N PRO A 2 -0.84 4.96 22.24
CA PRO A 2 0.36 5.77 22.40
C PRO A 2 1.49 5.34 21.45
N GLY A 3 2.25 6.31 20.94
CA GLY A 3 3.35 6.03 19.99
C GLY A 3 2.91 5.61 18.59
N VAL A 4 1.63 5.78 18.26
CA VAL A 4 1.05 5.44 16.95
C VAL A 4 0.43 6.69 16.33
N THR A 5 0.82 7.02 15.10
CA THR A 5 0.28 8.15 14.33
C THR A 5 -0.05 7.72 12.90
N LEU A 6 -0.82 8.52 12.17
CA LEU A 6 -0.93 8.34 10.72
C LEU A 6 0.36 8.84 10.05
N ASP A 7 0.88 8.08 9.09
CA ASP A 7 1.99 8.50 8.24
C ASP A 7 1.56 9.71 7.41
N VAL A 8 2.44 10.70 7.33
CA VAL A 8 2.25 11.95 6.58
C VAL A 8 2.04 11.73 5.08
N ARG A 9 2.42 10.58 4.55
CA ARG A 9 2.21 10.19 3.14
C ARG A 9 0.79 9.71 2.83
N GLY A 10 -0.10 9.69 3.83
CA GLY A 10 -1.52 9.46 3.64
C GLY A 10 -1.92 7.98 3.68
N GLY A 11 -2.18 7.49 4.90
CA GLY A 11 -2.95 6.26 5.14
C GLY A 11 -2.22 5.18 5.93
N ASP A 12 -0.90 5.06 5.78
CA ASP A 12 -0.15 4.09 6.58
C ASP A 12 -0.07 4.51 8.05
N ILE A 13 0.23 3.56 8.91
CA ILE A 13 0.32 3.77 10.35
C ILE A 13 1.80 3.84 10.72
N SER A 14 2.24 4.89 11.40
CA SER A 14 3.59 5.01 11.93
C SER A 14 3.64 4.54 13.37
N PHE A 15 4.64 3.73 13.71
CA PHE A 15 4.95 3.29 15.07
C PHE A 15 6.28 3.87 15.52
N ALA A 16 6.29 4.48 16.72
CA ALA A 16 7.49 5.03 17.34
C ALA A 16 8.30 6.00 16.44
N GLY A 17 7.62 6.74 15.56
CA GLY A 17 8.24 7.68 14.63
C GLY A 17 8.90 7.05 13.40
N GLN A 18 8.75 5.74 13.20
CA GLN A 18 9.23 5.05 11.99
C GLN A 18 8.28 5.26 10.81
N ARG A 19 8.80 5.08 9.59
CA ARG A 19 7.99 5.17 8.36
C ARG A 19 6.90 4.09 8.39
N GLY A 20 5.69 4.41 7.94
CA GLY A 20 4.60 3.42 7.89
C GLY A 20 4.89 2.25 6.95
N THR A 21 5.79 2.47 5.97
CA THR A 21 6.27 1.45 5.04
C THR A 21 7.30 0.48 5.64
N LEU A 22 7.67 0.65 6.91
CA LEU A 22 8.56 -0.25 7.65
C LEU A 22 7.77 -1.15 8.61
N ASN A 23 6.45 -1.19 8.50
CA ASN A 23 5.66 -2.19 9.18
C ASN A 23 5.58 -3.46 8.34
N SER A 24 5.39 -4.58 9.01
CA SER A 24 5.05 -5.85 8.36
C SER A 24 3.64 -6.24 8.77
N LEU A 25 2.77 -6.45 7.79
CA LEU A 25 1.46 -7.05 7.94
C LEU A 25 1.52 -8.53 7.59
N ILE A 26 0.98 -9.36 8.48
CA ILE A 26 0.89 -10.81 8.34
C ILE A 26 -0.56 -11.20 8.59
N VAL A 27 -1.15 -12.02 7.72
CA VAL A 27 -2.52 -12.52 7.88
C VAL A 27 -2.52 -14.05 7.86
N ASP A 28 -2.98 -14.67 8.94
CA ASP A 28 -2.90 -16.12 9.20
C ASP A 28 -1.49 -16.70 8.98
N GLY A 29 -0.45 -15.91 9.30
CA GLY A 29 0.95 -16.32 9.18
C GLY A 29 1.57 -16.21 7.78
N SER A 30 0.89 -15.64 6.80
CA SER A 30 1.45 -15.34 5.45
C SER A 30 1.67 -13.84 5.26
N ASP A 31 2.66 -13.45 4.47
CA ASP A 31 2.99 -12.04 4.20
C ASP A 31 1.89 -11.34 3.39
N ASP A 32 1.47 -10.17 3.85
CA ASP A 32 0.40 -9.38 3.23
C ASP A 32 0.84 -7.95 2.88
N ASN A 33 2.13 -7.78 2.59
CA ASN A 33 2.73 -6.50 2.26
C ASN A 33 2.99 -6.36 0.75
N ASN A 34 2.63 -5.25 0.14
CA ASN A 34 3.07 -4.84 -1.19
C ASN A 34 4.57 -4.46 -1.14
N THR A 35 5.45 -5.28 -1.75
CA THR A 35 6.92 -5.08 -1.76
C THR A 35 7.39 -3.95 -2.67
N PHE A 36 6.57 -3.48 -3.60
CA PHE A 36 6.94 -2.37 -4.46
C PHE A 36 6.83 -1.04 -3.71
N PHE A 37 5.66 -0.74 -3.12
CA PHE A 37 5.42 0.50 -2.39
C PHE A 37 5.77 0.41 -0.89
N GLY A 38 5.91 -0.79 -0.34
CA GLY A 38 6.12 -1.03 1.09
C GLY A 38 4.85 -0.88 1.93
N GLN A 39 3.67 -1.13 1.37
CA GLN A 39 2.36 -0.98 2.03
C GLN A 39 1.69 -2.33 2.24
N SER A 40 0.43 -2.39 2.67
CA SER A 40 -0.36 -3.63 2.56
C SER A 40 -0.73 -3.91 1.10
N VAL A 41 -0.92 -5.19 0.76
CA VAL A 41 -1.36 -5.60 -0.60
C VAL A 41 -2.66 -4.88 -0.97
N GLY A 42 -2.78 -4.46 -2.24
CA GLY A 42 -4.01 -3.86 -2.78
C GLY A 42 -4.34 -2.45 -2.31
N ARG A 43 -3.53 -1.83 -1.45
CA ARG A 43 -3.76 -0.48 -0.94
C ARG A 43 -3.54 0.60 -2.01
N THR A 44 -2.69 0.33 -2.99
CA THR A 44 -2.11 1.27 -3.97
C THR A 44 -1.30 2.39 -3.37
N GLY A 45 -0.16 2.74 -3.99
CA GLY A 45 0.86 3.65 -3.42
C GLY A 45 0.39 4.84 -2.57
N SER A 46 -0.72 5.51 -2.92
CA SER A 46 -1.27 6.66 -2.15
C SER A 46 -2.50 6.33 -1.27
N GLY A 47 -2.69 5.07 -0.85
CA GLY A 47 -3.77 4.68 0.07
C GLY A 47 -5.19 4.77 -0.52
N ARG A 48 -5.37 4.47 -1.81
CA ARG A 48 -6.64 4.73 -2.51
C ARG A 48 -7.70 3.68 -2.22
N ALA A 49 -7.30 2.40 -2.24
CA ALA A 49 -8.16 1.34 -1.77
C ALA A 49 -8.16 1.37 -0.22
N PRO A 50 -9.34 1.37 0.41
CA PRO A 50 -9.45 1.66 1.84
C PRO A 50 -8.98 0.52 2.75
N TYR A 51 -9.14 -0.74 2.34
CA TYR A 51 -8.81 -1.95 3.12
C TYR A 51 -8.75 -3.19 2.22
N GLN A 52 -8.08 -4.25 2.67
CA GLN A 52 -7.92 -5.49 1.89
C GLN A 52 -8.88 -6.62 2.29
N PHE A 53 -9.32 -6.64 3.54
CA PHE A 53 -10.30 -7.58 4.08
C PHE A 53 -11.20 -6.85 5.07
N SER A 54 -12.39 -7.40 5.31
CA SER A 54 -13.38 -6.88 6.25
C SER A 54 -12.84 -6.86 7.67
N GLU A 55 -13.18 -5.83 8.45
CA GLU A 55 -12.94 -5.82 9.89
C GLU A 55 -13.72 -6.96 10.57
N ASP A 56 -14.92 -7.29 10.07
CA ASP A 56 -15.73 -8.39 10.60
C ASP A 56 -15.13 -9.77 10.26
N ALA A 57 -14.25 -9.89 9.27
CA ALA A 57 -13.53 -11.15 9.03
C ALA A 57 -12.42 -11.42 10.07
N VAL A 58 -12.05 -10.42 10.88
CA VAL A 58 -10.97 -10.51 11.86
C VAL A 58 -11.47 -11.14 13.16
N GLN A 59 -10.80 -12.20 13.61
CA GLN A 59 -11.03 -12.77 14.94
C GLN A 59 -10.21 -12.03 15.99
N GLU A 60 -8.93 -11.83 15.69
CA GLU A 60 -8.01 -11.08 16.53
C GLU A 60 -6.92 -10.42 15.69
N PHE A 61 -6.36 -9.35 16.23
CA PHE A 61 -5.13 -8.77 15.72
C PHE A 61 -4.19 -8.47 16.88
N GLN A 62 -2.91 -8.60 16.60
CA GLN A 62 -1.82 -8.30 17.52
C GLN A 62 -0.86 -7.32 16.86
N VAL A 63 -0.51 -6.27 17.60
CA VAL A 63 0.49 -5.29 17.14
C VAL A 63 1.70 -5.37 18.06
N ASN A 64 2.85 -5.71 17.49
CA ASN A 64 4.12 -5.75 18.19
C ASN A 64 5.04 -4.63 17.68
N SER A 65 5.18 -3.57 18.48
CA SER A 65 5.99 -2.39 18.14
C SER A 65 7.40 -2.39 18.73
N SER A 66 7.70 -3.31 19.66
CA SER A 66 9.04 -3.46 20.24
C SER A 66 9.23 -4.85 20.85
N GLY A 67 10.48 -5.31 20.93
CA GLY A 67 10.85 -6.52 21.66
C GLY A 67 10.16 -7.80 21.17
N TYR A 68 9.79 -7.89 19.89
CA TYR A 68 9.16 -9.08 19.33
C TYR A 68 10.14 -10.22 19.08
N SER A 69 9.58 -11.43 19.08
CA SER A 69 10.20 -12.72 18.75
C SER A 69 11.01 -12.67 17.45
N ALA A 70 12.05 -13.52 17.35
CA ALA A 70 12.82 -13.71 16.11
C ALA A 70 12.00 -14.36 14.97
N GLU A 71 10.87 -14.99 15.32
CA GLU A 71 9.87 -15.52 14.37
C GLU A 71 9.31 -14.42 13.46
N LEU A 72 9.17 -13.20 14.02
CA LEU A 72 8.64 -12.05 13.32
C LEU A 72 9.81 -11.17 12.84
N GLY A 73 9.70 -10.64 11.62
CA GLY A 73 10.74 -9.82 11.00
C GLY A 73 10.19 -8.93 9.90
N HIS A 74 11.09 -8.50 9.00
CA HIS A 74 10.74 -7.61 7.88
C HIS A 74 10.03 -6.31 8.30
N ALA A 75 10.30 -5.86 9.52
CA ALA A 75 9.71 -4.67 10.10
C ALA A 75 10.77 -3.90 10.88
N GLY A 76 10.86 -2.60 10.62
CA GLY A 76 11.57 -1.63 11.46
C GLY A 76 10.62 -0.83 12.36
N GLY A 77 9.33 -0.77 12.02
CA GLY A 77 8.28 -0.08 12.78
C GLY A 77 7.51 -1.01 13.72
N ALA A 78 6.55 -1.74 13.19
CA ALA A 78 5.80 -2.75 13.93
C ALA A 78 5.44 -3.96 13.06
N VAL A 79 5.24 -5.10 13.72
CA VAL A 79 4.63 -6.27 13.11
C VAL A 79 3.16 -6.31 13.51
N ILE A 80 2.27 -6.35 12.53
CA ILE A 80 0.83 -6.43 12.67
C ILE A 80 0.44 -7.84 12.24
N ASN A 81 0.05 -8.68 13.19
CA ASN A 81 -0.41 -10.03 12.94
C ASN A 81 -1.93 -10.09 13.04
N VAL A 82 -2.59 -10.57 12.01
CA VAL A 82 -4.05 -10.70 11.93
C VAL A 82 -4.41 -12.17 11.82
N VAL A 83 -5.40 -12.60 12.58
CA VAL A 83 -5.98 -13.94 12.50
C VAL A 83 -7.44 -13.79 12.11
N THR A 84 -7.83 -14.48 11.03
CA THR A 84 -9.20 -14.40 10.53
C THR A 84 -10.10 -15.40 11.26
N LYS A 85 -11.39 -15.07 11.36
CA LYS A 85 -12.41 -15.99 11.89
C LYS A 85 -12.41 -17.33 11.14
N SER A 86 -12.85 -18.36 11.85
CA SER A 86 -12.96 -19.74 11.38
C SER A 86 -14.37 -20.29 11.64
N GLY A 87 -14.76 -21.31 10.89
CA GLY A 87 -16.04 -21.99 11.09
C GLY A 87 -16.05 -22.84 12.38
N SER A 88 -17.25 -23.24 12.81
CA SER A 88 -17.44 -24.05 14.03
C SER A 88 -18.45 -25.18 13.80
N ASN A 89 -18.73 -25.99 14.83
CA ASN A 89 -19.80 -26.99 14.78
C ASN A 89 -21.22 -26.43 14.74
N ALA A 90 -21.38 -25.14 15.03
CA ALA A 90 -22.63 -24.42 14.90
C ALA A 90 -22.53 -23.40 13.78
N PHE A 91 -23.66 -23.14 13.12
CA PHE A 91 -23.77 -22.03 12.19
C PHE A 91 -23.83 -20.72 12.97
N HIS A 92 -22.97 -19.78 12.59
CA HIS A 92 -22.94 -18.42 13.11
C HIS A 92 -22.74 -17.47 11.94
N GLY A 93 -23.35 -16.30 12.03
CA GLY A 93 -23.19 -15.26 11.03
C GLY A 93 -23.58 -13.90 11.58
N ALA A 94 -23.05 -12.86 10.97
CA ALA A 94 -23.37 -11.47 11.26
C ALA A 94 -23.71 -10.71 9.97
N ALA A 95 -24.39 -9.57 10.13
CA ALA A 95 -24.61 -8.61 9.06
C ALA A 95 -24.45 -7.21 9.64
N PHE A 96 -23.92 -6.28 8.84
CA PHE A 96 -23.64 -4.92 9.25
C PHE A 96 -23.90 -3.90 8.14
N GLU A 97 -24.11 -2.65 8.56
CA GLU A 97 -24.26 -1.47 7.69
C GLU A 97 -23.71 -0.25 8.46
N PHE A 98 -22.84 0.52 7.81
CA PHE A 98 -22.35 1.82 8.25
C PHE A 98 -22.73 2.87 7.21
N PHE A 99 -23.57 3.82 7.62
CA PHE A 99 -24.12 4.83 6.73
C PHE A 99 -23.74 6.24 7.17
N ARG A 100 -23.21 7.04 6.23
CA ARG A 100 -22.96 8.47 6.42
C ARG A 100 -23.29 9.24 5.15
N ASP A 101 -24.11 10.27 5.28
CA ASP A 101 -24.56 11.09 4.15
C ASP A 101 -24.47 12.58 4.48
N ARG A 102 -24.32 13.42 3.44
CA ARG A 102 -24.33 14.88 3.57
C ARG A 102 -25.58 15.43 4.27
N SER A 103 -26.70 14.72 4.20
CA SER A 103 -27.95 15.07 4.89
C SER A 103 -27.79 15.01 6.41
N LEU A 104 -26.97 14.09 6.92
CA LEU A 104 -26.69 13.89 8.34
C LEU A 104 -25.55 14.76 8.87
N ASN A 105 -24.70 15.30 7.98
CA ASN A 105 -23.53 16.10 8.36
C ASN A 105 -23.82 17.61 8.39
N ALA A 106 -23.18 18.36 9.29
CA ALA A 106 -23.17 19.83 9.22
C ALA A 106 -22.39 20.32 7.99
N ASN A 107 -22.67 21.55 7.52
CA ASN A 107 -21.86 22.15 6.46
C ASN A 107 -20.51 22.61 7.03
N ASP A 108 -19.44 22.39 6.26
CA ASP A 108 -18.07 22.74 6.61
C ASP A 108 -17.91 24.27 6.81
N PRO A 109 -17.12 24.75 7.79
CA PRO A 109 -16.91 26.18 8.02
C PRO A 109 -16.39 26.94 6.80
N ILE A 110 -15.51 26.34 6.00
CA ILE A 110 -14.96 26.95 4.78
C ILE A 110 -16.08 27.10 3.74
N ASN A 111 -16.93 26.09 3.57
CA ASN A 111 -18.08 26.18 2.68
C ASN A 111 -19.04 27.28 3.13
N LYS A 112 -19.33 27.39 4.44
CA LYS A 112 -20.18 28.45 4.98
C LYS A 112 -19.62 29.85 4.71
N ILE A 113 -18.32 30.07 4.97
CA ILE A 113 -17.64 31.36 4.75
C ILE A 113 -17.70 31.75 3.26
N ASN A 114 -17.58 30.77 2.35
CA ASN A 114 -17.61 31.00 0.90
C ASN A 114 -19.01 30.94 0.28
N GLY A 115 -20.09 30.87 1.07
CA GLY A 115 -21.47 30.77 0.56
C GLY A 115 -21.77 29.49 -0.24
N ARG A 116 -21.00 28.43 -0.03
CA ARG A 116 -21.11 27.15 -0.76
C ARG A 116 -22.04 26.17 -0.05
N GLN A 117 -22.77 25.39 -0.84
CA GLN A 117 -23.61 24.30 -0.33
C GLN A 117 -22.77 23.16 0.26
N LYS A 118 -23.42 22.27 1.04
CA LYS A 118 -22.80 21.05 1.54
C LYS A 118 -22.29 20.20 0.37
N SER A 119 -21.03 19.77 0.45
CA SER A 119 -20.43 18.95 -0.58
C SER A 119 -21.18 17.61 -0.75
N PRO A 120 -21.22 17.05 -1.98
CA PRO A 120 -21.80 15.74 -2.25
C PRO A 120 -20.93 14.65 -1.63
N TYR A 121 -21.23 14.32 -0.37
CA TYR A 121 -20.59 13.25 0.39
C TYR A 121 -21.62 12.17 0.70
N HIS A 122 -21.28 10.93 0.35
CA HIS A 122 -22.07 9.74 0.65
C HIS A 122 -21.13 8.57 0.90
N PHE A 123 -21.36 7.84 1.98
CA PHE A 123 -20.60 6.65 2.36
C PHE A 123 -21.56 5.61 2.88
N ASN A 124 -21.50 4.44 2.26
CA ASN A 124 -22.21 3.25 2.67
C ASN A 124 -21.22 2.09 2.67
N GLN A 125 -21.02 1.44 3.82
CA GLN A 125 -20.25 0.21 3.94
C GLN A 125 -21.13 -0.87 4.56
N PHE A 126 -21.25 -2.02 3.91
CA PHE A 126 -22.21 -3.05 4.27
C PHE A 126 -21.66 -4.43 3.98
N GLY A 127 -22.11 -5.40 4.75
CA GLY A 127 -21.55 -6.74 4.63
C GLY A 127 -22.16 -7.72 5.59
N GLY A 128 -21.54 -8.88 5.63
CA GLY A 128 -21.90 -9.94 6.55
C GLY A 128 -21.04 -11.17 6.37
N ASP A 129 -21.08 -12.01 7.40
CA ASP A 129 -20.33 -13.24 7.48
C ASP A 129 -21.22 -14.45 7.77
N LEU A 130 -20.72 -15.63 7.42
CA LEU A 130 -21.32 -16.92 7.74
C LEU A 130 -20.23 -17.96 7.89
N GLY A 131 -20.22 -18.66 9.02
CA GLY A 131 -19.37 -19.80 9.29
C GLY A 131 -20.13 -20.97 9.88
N GLY A 132 -19.61 -22.18 9.69
CA GLY A 132 -20.24 -23.39 10.19
C GLY A 132 -19.56 -24.67 9.73
N PRO A 133 -20.15 -25.84 10.01
CA PRO A 133 -19.59 -27.11 9.63
C PRO A 133 -20.00 -27.49 8.21
N ILE A 134 -19.04 -27.94 7.40
CA ILE A 134 -19.32 -28.78 6.21
C ILE A 134 -19.51 -30.23 6.68
N VAL A 135 -18.58 -30.70 7.50
CA VAL A 135 -18.64 -31.98 8.21
C VAL A 135 -18.40 -31.69 9.68
N ARG A 136 -19.40 -31.96 10.53
CA ARG A 136 -19.27 -31.73 11.98
C ARG A 136 -18.00 -32.39 12.52
N GLU A 137 -17.34 -31.67 13.41
CA GLU A 137 -16.12 -32.05 14.12
C GLU A 137 -14.87 -32.21 13.24
N LYS A 138 -14.98 -32.06 11.92
CA LYS A 138 -13.91 -32.38 10.97
C LYS A 138 -13.58 -31.27 9.96
N LEU A 139 -14.58 -30.66 9.34
CA LEU A 139 -14.40 -29.73 8.22
C LEU A 139 -15.33 -28.54 8.39
N PHE A 140 -14.76 -27.35 8.45
CA PHE A 140 -15.46 -26.10 8.72
C PHE A 140 -15.21 -25.09 7.61
N PHE A 141 -16.18 -24.21 7.37
CA PHE A 141 -16.04 -23.09 6.46
C PHE A 141 -16.35 -21.78 7.18
N PHE A 142 -15.76 -20.71 6.67
CA PHE A 142 -16.09 -19.33 6.99
C PHE A 142 -16.09 -18.50 5.69
N PHE A 143 -17.07 -17.63 5.55
CA PHE A 143 -17.18 -16.69 4.44
C PHE A 143 -17.55 -15.31 4.96
N ASP A 144 -16.93 -14.27 4.39
CA ASP A 144 -17.23 -12.88 4.65
C ASP A 144 -17.28 -12.09 3.34
N TYR A 145 -18.19 -11.12 3.30
CA TYR A 145 -18.28 -10.12 2.25
C TYR A 145 -18.44 -8.73 2.86
N ASP A 146 -17.65 -7.77 2.36
CA ASP A 146 -17.79 -6.36 2.69
C ASP A 146 -17.75 -5.51 1.41
N GLY A 147 -18.76 -4.67 1.24
CA GLY A 147 -18.88 -3.70 0.16
C GLY A 147 -18.88 -2.27 0.69
N GLN A 148 -18.01 -1.42 0.16
CA GLN A 148 -18.03 0.03 0.38
C GLN A 148 -18.42 0.78 -0.89
N ARG A 149 -19.28 1.79 -0.75
CA ARG A 149 -19.65 2.79 -1.77
C ARG A 149 -19.43 4.16 -1.17
N ASN A 150 -18.41 4.87 -1.65
CA ASN A 150 -18.07 6.19 -1.14
C ASN A 150 -17.96 7.20 -2.29
N THR A 151 -18.52 8.40 -2.08
CA THR A 151 -18.43 9.52 -3.01
C THR A 151 -17.83 10.72 -2.30
N LEU A 152 -16.86 11.35 -2.96
CA LEU A 152 -16.09 12.46 -2.42
C LEU A 152 -16.09 13.61 -3.44
N PRO A 153 -16.32 14.86 -3.02
CA PRO A 153 -16.22 16.01 -3.92
C PRO A 153 -14.77 16.25 -4.34
N ASN A 154 -14.57 16.66 -5.60
CA ASN A 154 -13.37 17.36 -6.02
C ASN A 154 -13.80 18.72 -6.58
N LEU A 155 -13.55 19.78 -5.81
CA LEU A 155 -13.79 21.14 -6.27
C LEU A 155 -12.71 21.52 -7.26
N VAL A 156 -13.08 22.28 -8.28
CA VAL A 156 -12.15 22.86 -9.26
C VAL A 156 -12.50 24.32 -9.42
N PHE A 157 -11.49 25.17 -9.46
CA PHE A 157 -11.64 26.58 -9.73
C PHE A 157 -10.35 27.12 -10.36
N LEU A 158 -10.49 28.21 -11.11
CA LEU A 158 -9.36 28.96 -11.64
C LEU A 158 -8.57 29.59 -10.48
N GLY A 159 -7.26 29.34 -10.47
CA GLY A 159 -6.35 29.85 -9.45
C GLY A 159 -6.02 31.32 -9.58
N VAL A 160 -6.33 31.93 -10.73
CA VAL A 160 -6.00 33.33 -11.02
C VAL A 160 -7.26 34.13 -11.33
N ALA A 161 -7.34 35.34 -10.79
CA ALA A 161 -8.41 36.26 -11.13
C ALA A 161 -8.28 36.73 -12.59
N ALA A 162 -9.40 36.79 -13.31
CA ALA A 162 -9.41 37.31 -14.66
C ALA A 162 -8.84 38.76 -14.70
N PRO A 163 -7.96 39.10 -15.65
CA PRO A 163 -7.49 40.46 -15.84
C PRO A 163 -8.68 41.42 -16.07
N ALA A 164 -8.58 42.65 -15.57
CA ALA A 164 -9.64 43.65 -15.72
C ALA A 164 -9.94 44.01 -17.19
N THR A 165 -8.95 43.87 -18.07
CA THR A 165 -9.08 44.11 -19.52
C THR A 165 -8.26 43.05 -20.25
N PRO A 166 -8.82 41.85 -20.48
CA PRO A 166 -8.09 40.77 -21.12
C PRO A 166 -7.86 41.07 -22.61
N THR A 167 -6.68 40.69 -23.12
CA THR A 167 -6.43 40.65 -24.57
C THR A 167 -7.29 39.57 -25.24
N ALA A 168 -7.30 39.52 -26.58
CA ALA A 168 -7.99 38.45 -27.32
C ALA A 168 -7.45 37.06 -26.96
N ASN A 169 -6.13 36.90 -26.83
CA ASN A 169 -5.51 35.63 -26.45
C ASN A 169 -5.86 35.25 -25.00
N GLN A 170 -5.75 36.19 -24.06
CA GLN A 170 -6.15 35.95 -22.67
C GLN A 170 -7.64 35.57 -22.56
N GLN A 171 -8.51 36.19 -23.37
CA GLN A 171 -9.92 35.84 -23.41
C GLN A 171 -10.13 34.41 -23.95
N THR A 172 -9.40 34.00 -24.99
CA THR A 172 -9.41 32.61 -25.50
C THR A 172 -8.97 31.63 -24.40
N ALA A 173 -7.85 31.92 -23.72
CA ALA A 173 -7.32 31.09 -22.64
C ALA A 173 -8.32 30.94 -21.49
N LEU A 174 -8.84 32.05 -20.96
CA LEU A 174 -9.82 32.02 -19.87
C LEU A 174 -11.08 31.26 -20.25
N SER A 175 -11.59 31.43 -21.47
CA SER A 175 -12.76 30.68 -21.95
C SER A 175 -12.49 29.18 -21.99
N TYR A 176 -11.30 28.78 -22.47
CA TYR A 176 -10.87 27.38 -22.52
C TYR A 176 -10.75 26.75 -21.13
N LEU A 177 -10.11 27.45 -20.18
CA LEU A 177 -9.88 26.97 -18.82
C LEU A 177 -11.18 26.96 -18.02
N GLN A 178 -12.01 28.01 -18.13
CA GLN A 178 -13.30 28.09 -17.44
C GLN A 178 -14.23 26.93 -17.84
N ALA A 179 -14.22 26.52 -19.11
CA ALA A 179 -14.99 25.37 -19.58
C ALA A 179 -14.51 24.03 -18.96
N ARG A 180 -13.31 23.98 -18.40
CA ARG A 180 -12.69 22.80 -17.77
C ARG A 180 -12.57 22.88 -16.25
N ALA A 181 -12.89 24.02 -15.66
CA ALA A 181 -12.86 24.25 -14.22
C ALA A 181 -14.15 23.75 -13.50
N ASN A 182 -14.73 22.65 -13.98
CA ASN A 182 -15.96 22.09 -13.40
C ASN A 182 -15.62 21.11 -12.26
N PRO A 183 -16.20 21.28 -11.06
CA PRO A 183 -16.13 20.27 -10.01
C PRO A 183 -16.66 18.92 -10.49
N TRP A 184 -16.10 17.83 -9.95
CA TRP A 184 -16.59 16.48 -10.19
C TRP A 184 -16.71 15.69 -8.89
N ILE A 185 -17.39 14.53 -8.98
CA ILE A 185 -17.52 13.59 -7.87
C ILE A 185 -16.53 12.45 -8.12
N ARG A 186 -15.64 12.22 -7.15
CA ARG A 186 -14.82 11.01 -7.11
C ARG A 186 -15.62 9.88 -6.48
N THR A 187 -15.47 8.67 -6.99
CA THR A 187 -16.06 7.46 -6.38
C THR A 187 -14.94 6.58 -5.84
N GLN A 188 -15.17 5.93 -4.70
CA GLN A 188 -14.35 4.86 -4.14
C GLN A 188 -15.27 3.68 -3.85
N ASN A 189 -15.42 2.79 -4.82
CA ASN A 189 -16.26 1.61 -4.69
C ASN A 189 -15.37 0.40 -4.49
N GLN A 190 -15.65 -0.38 -3.46
CA GLN A 190 -14.90 -1.58 -3.13
C GLN A 190 -15.83 -2.75 -2.82
N ASN A 191 -15.39 -3.95 -3.18
CA ASN A 191 -15.91 -5.20 -2.68
C ASN A 191 -14.73 -6.06 -2.25
N VAL A 192 -14.79 -6.62 -1.04
CA VAL A 192 -13.84 -7.62 -0.56
C VAL A 192 -14.60 -8.89 -0.20
N TYR A 193 -13.96 -10.02 -0.46
CA TYR A 193 -14.49 -11.35 -0.19
C TYR A 193 -13.41 -12.16 0.51
N LEU A 194 -13.77 -12.86 1.57
CA LEU A 194 -12.89 -13.80 2.25
C LEU A 194 -13.60 -15.14 2.38
N GLY A 195 -12.92 -16.21 1.95
CA GLY A 195 -13.35 -17.58 2.18
C GLY A 195 -12.25 -18.36 2.89
N LYS A 196 -12.61 -19.12 3.93
CA LYS A 196 -11.68 -19.96 4.67
C LYS A 196 -12.27 -21.35 4.91
N VAL A 197 -11.43 -22.37 4.81
CA VAL A 197 -11.75 -23.75 5.14
C VAL A 197 -10.73 -24.27 6.13
N ASP A 198 -11.23 -24.86 7.23
CA ASP A 198 -10.42 -25.50 8.25
C ASP A 198 -10.77 -26.99 8.31
N TRP A 199 -9.79 -27.85 8.03
CA TRP A 199 -9.95 -29.29 7.93
C TRP A 199 -9.02 -30.03 8.90
N ARG A 200 -9.61 -30.70 9.88
CA ARG A 200 -8.93 -31.74 10.66
C ARG A 200 -8.74 -32.99 9.80
N LEU A 201 -7.54 -33.14 9.24
CA LEU A 201 -7.18 -34.29 8.40
C LEU A 201 -7.13 -35.57 9.24
N GLY A 202 -6.68 -35.45 10.49
CA GLY A 202 -6.62 -36.49 11.50
C GLY A 202 -6.82 -35.90 12.91
N ASN A 203 -6.29 -36.60 13.92
CA ASN A 203 -6.34 -36.14 15.31
C ASN A 203 -5.21 -35.15 15.64
N THR A 204 -4.19 -35.08 14.79
CA THR A 204 -2.95 -34.32 15.03
C THR A 204 -2.67 -33.27 13.96
N GLU A 205 -3.43 -33.28 12.86
CA GLU A 205 -3.23 -32.40 11.72
C GLU A 205 -4.45 -31.49 11.46
N LEU A 206 -4.19 -30.19 11.31
CA LEU A 206 -5.15 -29.18 10.89
C LEU A 206 -4.63 -28.48 9.63
N LEU A 207 -5.38 -28.60 8.53
CA LEU A 207 -5.16 -27.84 7.31
C LEU A 207 -6.12 -26.65 7.28
N SER A 208 -5.58 -25.45 7.18
CA SER A 208 -6.35 -24.22 6.99
C SER A 208 -6.01 -23.62 5.63
N VAL A 209 -7.03 -23.27 4.84
CA VAL A 209 -6.87 -22.62 3.53
C VAL A 209 -7.77 -21.39 3.48
N ARG A 210 -7.19 -20.23 3.19
CA ARG A 210 -7.88 -18.95 3.03
C ARG A 210 -7.68 -18.42 1.62
N TYR A 211 -8.75 -17.92 1.03
CA TYR A 211 -8.73 -17.08 -0.16
C TYR A 211 -9.35 -15.72 0.15
N ASN A 212 -8.66 -14.63 -0.17
CA ASN A 212 -9.18 -13.27 -0.03
C ASN A 212 -9.06 -12.53 -1.37
N SER A 213 -10.11 -11.80 -1.74
CA SER A 213 -10.23 -11.11 -3.02
C SER A 213 -10.72 -9.68 -2.83
N GLN A 214 -10.00 -8.70 -3.35
CA GLN A 214 -10.39 -7.29 -3.34
C GLN A 214 -10.69 -6.81 -4.76
N ARG A 215 -11.79 -6.07 -4.94
CA ARG A 215 -12.19 -5.42 -6.19
C ARG A 215 -12.50 -3.96 -5.91
N PHE A 216 -11.59 -3.07 -6.24
CA PHE A 216 -11.72 -1.63 -6.04
C PHE A 216 -11.75 -0.90 -7.38
N VAL A 217 -12.66 0.08 -7.48
CA VAL A 217 -12.77 1.00 -8.61
C VAL A 217 -12.89 2.42 -8.06
N GLY A 218 -11.88 3.23 -8.35
CA GLY A 218 -11.79 4.62 -7.94
C GLY A 218 -11.89 5.57 -9.13
N ASN A 219 -13.05 6.16 -9.43
CA ASN A 219 -13.17 7.13 -10.53
C ASN A 219 -12.66 8.52 -10.13
N GLY A 220 -11.85 9.13 -10.99
CA GLY A 220 -11.28 10.46 -10.76
C GLY A 220 -10.27 10.50 -9.61
N PHE A 221 -9.59 9.37 -9.35
CA PHE A 221 -8.64 9.15 -8.25
C PHE A 221 -7.17 9.24 -8.63
N GLU A 222 -6.82 9.26 -9.92
CA GLU A 222 -5.40 9.30 -10.30
C GLU A 222 -4.76 10.65 -10.02
N ASN A 223 -5.41 11.81 -10.17
CA ASN A 223 -4.79 13.11 -9.86
C ASN A 223 -5.85 14.19 -9.56
N GLY A 224 -6.34 14.24 -8.32
CA GLY A 224 -7.33 15.23 -7.88
C GLY A 224 -6.71 16.56 -7.45
N GLY A 225 -7.53 17.57 -7.16
CA GLY A 225 -7.06 18.88 -6.69
C GLY A 225 -7.92 20.05 -7.16
N SER A 226 -7.73 21.22 -6.56
CA SER A 226 -8.52 22.43 -6.84
C SER A 226 -8.20 23.11 -8.17
N GLN A 227 -7.01 22.85 -8.72
CA GLN A 227 -6.53 23.42 -9.99
C GLN A 227 -6.27 22.33 -11.02
N ASN A 228 -6.81 21.12 -10.81
CA ASN A 228 -6.73 20.02 -11.77
C ASN A 228 -8.09 19.87 -12.42
N SER A 229 -8.13 19.88 -13.75
CA SER A 229 -9.37 19.58 -14.48
C SER A 229 -9.72 18.09 -14.45
N ILE A 230 -10.96 17.74 -14.79
CA ILE A 230 -11.38 16.32 -14.80
C ILE A 230 -10.61 15.47 -15.84
N GLU A 231 -10.17 16.09 -16.93
CA GLU A 231 -9.34 15.42 -17.95
C GLU A 231 -7.92 15.13 -17.46
N HIS A 232 -7.47 15.86 -16.42
CA HIS A 232 -6.19 15.69 -15.77
C HIS A 232 -6.15 14.57 -14.74
N THR A 233 -7.30 14.06 -14.31
CA THR A 233 -7.35 12.88 -13.43
C THR A 233 -7.52 11.58 -14.25
N GLY A 234 -8.02 10.55 -13.59
CA GLY A 234 -8.08 9.20 -14.11
C GLY A 234 -8.74 8.24 -13.14
N ALA A 235 -9.02 7.01 -13.56
CA ALA A 235 -9.54 5.95 -12.70
C ALA A 235 -8.41 5.10 -12.13
N SER A 236 -8.57 4.61 -10.90
CA SER A 236 -7.66 3.64 -10.27
C SER A 236 -8.43 2.36 -10.05
N ASP A 237 -8.05 1.30 -10.75
CA ASP A 237 -8.72 0.00 -10.70
C ASP A 237 -7.77 -1.00 -10.04
N VAL A 238 -8.19 -1.61 -8.94
CA VAL A 238 -7.30 -2.44 -8.12
C VAL A 238 -7.95 -3.77 -7.88
N THR A 239 -7.20 -4.83 -8.20
CA THR A 239 -7.65 -6.20 -8.07
C THR A 239 -6.58 -7.01 -7.37
N THR A 240 -6.91 -7.51 -6.19
CA THR A 240 -6.03 -8.41 -5.45
C THR A 240 -6.68 -9.74 -5.18
N ASP A 241 -5.87 -10.78 -5.19
CA ASP A 241 -6.25 -12.14 -4.88
C ASP A 241 -5.12 -12.77 -4.09
N THR A 242 -5.40 -13.22 -2.87
CA THR A 242 -4.44 -13.92 -2.02
C THR A 242 -5.00 -15.29 -1.68
N LEU A 243 -4.18 -16.33 -1.82
CA LEU A 243 -4.46 -17.69 -1.41
C LEU A 243 -3.37 -18.11 -0.44
N SER A 244 -3.73 -18.46 0.78
CA SER A 244 -2.79 -18.93 1.81
C SER A 244 -3.25 -20.26 2.38
N GLY A 245 -2.31 -21.18 2.56
CA GLY A 245 -2.54 -22.47 3.20
C GLY A 245 -1.54 -22.70 4.33
N SER A 246 -2.01 -23.28 5.43
CA SER A 246 -1.16 -23.72 6.54
C SER A 246 -1.54 -25.13 6.98
N LEU A 247 -0.55 -26.01 7.13
CA LEU A 247 -0.70 -27.33 7.73
C LEU A 247 -0.02 -27.35 9.09
N THR A 248 -0.82 -27.38 10.16
CA THR A 248 -0.32 -27.58 11.52
C THR A 248 -0.31 -29.06 11.84
N SER A 249 0.86 -29.60 12.21
CA SER A 249 1.06 -31.00 12.56
C SER A 249 1.62 -31.13 13.97
N THR A 250 0.87 -31.80 14.85
CA THR A 250 1.36 -32.19 16.19
C THR A 250 2.08 -33.52 16.09
N ILE A 251 3.41 -33.47 15.91
CA ILE A 251 4.24 -34.65 15.71
C ILE A 251 4.37 -35.46 17.01
N SER A 252 4.46 -34.77 18.15
CA SER A 252 4.43 -35.36 19.49
C SER A 252 3.93 -34.34 20.51
N SER A 253 3.78 -34.73 21.78
CA SER A 253 3.33 -33.83 22.86
C SER A 253 4.22 -32.61 23.07
N GLY A 254 5.47 -32.63 22.58
CA GLY A 254 6.41 -31.52 22.67
C GLY A 254 6.85 -30.97 21.31
N ILE A 255 6.31 -31.43 20.18
CA ILE A 255 6.76 -31.00 18.85
C ILE A 255 5.56 -30.66 17.98
N VAL A 256 5.49 -29.40 17.55
CA VAL A 256 4.49 -28.89 16.59
C VAL A 256 5.21 -28.27 15.41
N ASN A 257 4.82 -28.68 14.21
CA ASN A 257 5.27 -28.09 12.95
C ASN A 257 4.12 -27.33 12.30
N VAL A 258 4.42 -26.19 11.68
CA VAL A 258 3.48 -25.44 10.84
C VAL A 258 4.15 -25.12 9.51
N ALA A 259 3.77 -25.86 8.48
CA ALA A 259 4.16 -25.59 7.10
C ALA A 259 3.16 -24.63 6.45
N ARG A 260 3.63 -23.64 5.70
CA ARG A 260 2.81 -22.61 5.04
C ARG A 260 3.21 -22.43 3.59
N ALA A 261 2.22 -22.13 2.76
CA ALA A 261 2.43 -21.68 1.39
C ALA A 261 1.38 -20.63 1.04
N ALA A 262 1.78 -19.58 0.34
CA ALA A 262 0.88 -18.55 -0.12
C ALA A 262 1.20 -18.11 -1.56
N TYR A 263 0.16 -17.66 -2.24
CA TYR A 263 0.25 -17.02 -3.55
C TYR A 263 -0.59 -15.75 -3.53
N ALA A 264 -0.02 -14.63 -3.96
CA ALA A 264 -0.74 -13.37 -4.09
C ALA A 264 -0.61 -12.82 -5.52
N ARG A 265 -1.67 -12.21 -6.00
CA ARG A 265 -1.68 -11.39 -7.20
C ARG A 265 -2.24 -10.02 -6.83
N ASP A 266 -1.50 -8.98 -7.15
CA ASP A 266 -1.90 -7.58 -6.97
C ASP A 266 -1.79 -6.91 -8.34
N ASN A 267 -2.88 -6.34 -8.86
CA ASN A 267 -2.85 -5.53 -10.08
C ASN A 267 -3.45 -4.16 -9.78
N GLU A 268 -2.65 -3.13 -10.03
CA GLU A 268 -2.99 -1.73 -9.70
C GLU A 268 -2.93 -0.78 -10.92
N PRO A 269 -3.69 -1.03 -12.01
CA PRO A 269 -3.77 -0.08 -13.11
C PRO A 269 -4.37 1.27 -12.71
N GLY A 270 -3.74 2.32 -13.23
CA GLY A 270 -4.25 3.68 -13.27
C GLY A 270 -4.53 4.08 -14.70
N LEU A 271 -5.75 4.52 -14.99
CA LEU A 271 -6.23 4.93 -16.30
C LEU A 271 -6.16 6.44 -16.44
N ALA A 272 -5.96 6.95 -17.66
CA ALA A 272 -6.03 8.38 -17.93
C ALA A 272 -7.40 8.78 -18.49
N ASN A 273 -7.90 9.96 -18.11
CA ASN A 273 -9.14 10.51 -18.70
C ASN A 273 -8.93 11.23 -20.03
N SER A 274 -7.67 11.44 -20.43
CA SER A 274 -7.30 12.17 -21.64
C SER A 274 -6.10 11.54 -22.31
N ILE A 275 -5.98 11.75 -23.61
CA ILE A 275 -4.77 11.45 -24.40
C ILE A 275 -4.00 12.73 -24.77
N ASN A 276 -4.58 13.90 -24.50
CA ASN A 276 -3.92 15.19 -24.74
C ASN A 276 -2.70 15.34 -23.81
N PRO A 277 -1.63 16.00 -24.25
CA PRO A 277 -0.48 16.28 -23.39
C PRO A 277 -0.90 17.12 -22.18
N GLU A 278 -0.19 16.98 -21.08
CA GLU A 278 -0.38 17.83 -19.90
C GLU A 278 -0.08 19.29 -20.28
N ALA A 279 -0.90 20.22 -19.80
CA ALA A 279 -0.58 21.64 -19.84
C ALA A 279 -0.88 22.27 -18.47
N THR A 280 0.16 22.72 -17.80
CA THR A 280 0.06 23.58 -16.61
C THR A 280 0.00 25.02 -17.07
N VAL A 281 -1.15 25.68 -16.90
CA VAL A 281 -1.31 27.09 -17.26
C VAL A 281 -1.19 27.95 -16.00
N ARG A 282 -0.36 28.98 -16.08
CA ARG A 282 -0.05 29.90 -14.98
C ARG A 282 -0.21 31.35 -15.42
N GLN A 283 -0.26 32.23 -14.43
CA GLN A 283 -0.18 33.67 -14.61
C GLN A 283 0.48 34.27 -13.36
N GLY A 284 1.54 35.06 -13.54
CA GLY A 284 2.24 35.71 -12.42
C GLY A 284 2.86 34.70 -11.43
N GLY A 285 3.29 33.53 -11.91
CA GLY A 285 3.87 32.46 -11.08
C GLY A 285 2.85 31.59 -10.34
N VAL A 286 1.55 31.90 -10.43
CA VAL A 286 0.47 31.12 -9.82
C VAL A 286 -0.16 30.21 -10.86
N THR A 287 -0.33 28.92 -10.54
CA THR A 287 -1.09 27.99 -11.37
C THR A 287 -2.56 28.40 -11.42
N ASP A 288 -3.08 28.57 -12.64
CA ASP A 288 -4.49 28.83 -12.87
C ASP A 288 -5.26 27.50 -12.95
N LEU A 289 -4.91 26.65 -13.90
CA LEU A 289 -5.49 25.32 -14.07
C LEU A 289 -4.53 24.39 -14.84
N ILE A 290 -4.55 23.10 -14.51
CA ILE A 290 -3.86 22.03 -15.20
C ILE A 290 -4.87 21.21 -16.02
N VAL A 291 -4.57 21.06 -17.31
CA VAL A 291 -5.41 20.44 -18.33
C VAL A 291 -4.64 19.35 -19.08
N GLY A 292 -5.34 18.53 -19.85
CA GLY A 292 -4.77 17.34 -20.49
C GLY A 292 -4.40 16.23 -19.50
N ARG A 293 -3.80 15.15 -19.99
CA ARG A 293 -3.47 13.93 -19.22
C ARG A 293 -2.44 14.21 -18.12
N ASN A 294 -2.58 13.60 -16.94
CA ASN A 294 -1.50 13.66 -15.93
C ASN A 294 -0.26 12.88 -16.32
N PHE A 295 0.89 13.33 -15.80
CA PHE A 295 2.20 12.81 -16.19
C PHE A 295 2.45 11.32 -15.84
N PHE A 296 1.68 10.70 -14.95
CA PHE A 296 1.92 9.28 -14.59
C PHE A 296 0.84 8.33 -15.07
N SER A 297 -0.28 8.80 -15.63
CA SER A 297 -1.32 7.94 -16.16
C SER A 297 -1.21 7.85 -17.70
N PRO A 298 -1.55 6.71 -18.32
CA PRO A 298 -1.86 5.44 -17.66
C PRO A 298 -0.62 4.84 -16.98
N ARG A 299 -0.81 4.15 -15.86
CA ARG A 299 0.24 3.39 -15.14
C ARG A 299 -0.26 2.01 -14.80
N PHE A 300 0.65 1.10 -14.45
CA PHE A 300 0.29 -0.07 -13.66
C PHE A 300 1.46 -0.52 -12.81
N THR A 301 1.14 -1.19 -11.72
CA THR A 301 2.08 -1.98 -10.94
C THR A 301 1.40 -3.31 -10.67
N ASN A 302 2.00 -4.39 -11.14
CA ASN A 302 1.47 -5.74 -10.98
C ASN A 302 2.50 -6.58 -10.22
N ILE A 303 2.06 -7.26 -9.17
CA ILE A 303 2.88 -8.15 -8.36
C ILE A 303 2.26 -9.55 -8.40
N GLN A 304 3.10 -10.55 -8.66
CA GLN A 304 2.78 -11.95 -8.42
C GLN A 304 3.76 -12.49 -7.39
N ARG A 305 3.25 -12.93 -6.26
CA ARG A 305 4.02 -13.45 -5.13
C ARG A 305 3.83 -14.94 -4.98
N ALA A 306 4.92 -15.65 -4.75
CA ALA A 306 4.89 -16.97 -4.13
C ALA A 306 5.67 -16.92 -2.82
N GLU A 307 5.11 -17.51 -1.77
CA GLU A 307 5.74 -17.61 -0.45
C GLU A 307 5.62 -19.05 0.05
N VAL A 308 6.70 -19.57 0.64
CA VAL A 308 6.71 -20.83 1.38
C VAL A 308 7.47 -20.63 2.68
N GLY A 309 6.94 -21.19 3.76
CA GLY A 309 7.55 -21.07 5.08
C GLY A 309 7.30 -22.29 5.94
N ASP A 310 8.20 -22.51 6.89
CA ASP A 310 8.07 -23.58 7.87
C ASP A 310 8.45 -23.08 9.24
N THR A 311 7.72 -23.54 10.26
CA THR A 311 8.02 -23.23 11.66
C THR A 311 7.90 -24.49 12.50
N LEU A 312 8.95 -24.80 13.24
CA LEU A 312 9.01 -25.91 14.18
C LEU A 312 9.09 -25.35 15.61
N SER A 313 8.20 -25.81 16.47
CA SER A 313 8.20 -25.52 17.92
C SER A 313 8.49 -26.80 18.70
N LEU A 314 9.54 -26.80 19.50
CA LEU A 314 9.92 -27.88 20.39
C LEU A 314 9.85 -27.43 21.84
N THR A 315 9.04 -28.10 22.65
CA THR A 315 8.99 -27.90 24.10
C THR A 315 9.59 -29.10 24.79
N HIS A 316 10.70 -28.88 25.51
CA HIS A 316 11.36 -29.92 26.28
C HIS A 316 11.87 -29.37 27.61
N SER A 317 11.40 -29.95 28.73
CA SER A 317 11.78 -29.53 30.07
C SER A 317 11.49 -28.03 30.31
N ARG A 318 12.53 -27.21 30.52
CA ARG A 318 12.43 -25.77 30.79
C ARG A 318 12.61 -24.90 29.54
N HIS A 319 12.72 -25.50 28.37
CA HIS A 319 12.98 -24.81 27.11
C HIS A 319 11.80 -24.95 26.15
N THR A 320 11.48 -23.84 25.51
CA THR A 320 10.59 -23.80 24.33
C THR A 320 11.39 -23.19 23.19
N ILE A 321 11.89 -24.05 22.30
CA ILE A 321 12.69 -23.67 21.15
C ILE A 321 11.76 -23.53 19.95
N LYS A 322 11.88 -22.41 19.22
CA LYS A 322 11.25 -22.22 17.92
C LYS A 322 12.30 -21.96 16.86
N THR A 323 12.16 -22.58 15.70
CA THR A 323 12.99 -22.29 14.53
C THR A 323 12.15 -22.34 13.28
N GLY A 324 12.58 -21.64 12.23
CA GLY A 324 11.84 -21.62 10.99
C GLY A 324 12.60 -20.92 9.88
N MET A 325 12.04 -21.04 8.69
CA MET A 325 12.52 -20.41 7.48
C MET A 325 11.34 -19.88 6.66
N ASN A 326 11.57 -18.82 5.90
CA ASN A 326 10.61 -18.28 4.94
C ASN A 326 11.34 -17.95 3.63
N PHE A 327 10.69 -18.22 2.51
CA PHE A 327 11.16 -17.85 1.19
C PHE A 327 10.02 -17.21 0.41
N LEU A 328 10.26 -16.01 -0.09
CA LEU A 328 9.29 -15.21 -0.84
C LEU A 328 9.91 -14.79 -2.17
N VAL A 329 9.13 -14.89 -3.25
CA VAL A 329 9.53 -14.42 -4.58
C VAL A 329 8.43 -13.55 -5.15
N ASP A 330 8.80 -12.35 -5.57
CA ASP A 330 7.94 -11.45 -6.30
C ASP A 330 8.39 -11.28 -7.75
N ARG A 331 7.41 -11.46 -8.65
CA ARG A 331 7.47 -10.98 -10.02
C ARG A 331 6.73 -9.66 -10.11
N ILE A 332 7.47 -8.58 -10.34
CA ILE A 332 6.96 -7.23 -10.38
C ILE A 332 7.05 -6.72 -11.81
N ALA A 333 5.94 -6.26 -12.37
CA ALA A 333 5.89 -5.52 -13.62
C ALA A 333 5.32 -4.13 -13.34
N ASN A 334 6.08 -3.10 -13.67
CA ASN A 334 5.70 -1.72 -13.42
C ASN A 334 5.82 -0.89 -14.70
N PHE A 335 4.81 -0.07 -14.97
CA PHE A 335 4.79 0.92 -16.04
C PHE A 335 4.46 2.28 -15.46
N PHE A 336 5.42 3.20 -15.57
CA PHE A 336 5.26 4.59 -15.15
C PHE A 336 5.72 5.51 -16.28
N PRO A 337 4.79 6.14 -17.03
CA PRO A 337 5.12 6.89 -18.23
C PRO A 337 5.91 8.16 -17.92
N GLY A 338 5.72 8.79 -16.77
CA GLY A 338 6.31 10.10 -16.48
C GLY A 338 6.12 11.08 -17.66
N ASN A 339 7.16 11.85 -17.96
CA ASN A 339 7.12 12.79 -19.08
C ASN A 339 7.24 12.15 -20.48
N PHE A 340 7.12 10.83 -20.66
CA PHE A 340 7.13 10.22 -22.01
C PHE A 340 5.99 10.74 -22.90
N SER A 341 4.93 11.20 -22.25
CA SER A 341 3.74 11.80 -22.86
C SER A 341 3.91 13.28 -23.27
N GLY A 342 5.00 13.92 -22.83
CA GLY A 342 5.20 15.37 -22.95
C GLY A 342 4.33 16.18 -21.98
N ALA A 343 4.89 17.28 -21.47
CA ALA A 343 4.20 18.22 -20.61
C ALA A 343 4.57 19.66 -20.98
N TYR A 344 3.56 20.51 -21.11
CA TYR A 344 3.69 21.94 -21.32
C TYR A 344 3.54 22.70 -20.00
N VAL A 345 4.35 23.75 -19.83
CA VAL A 345 4.13 24.79 -18.83
C VAL A 345 4.02 26.12 -19.55
N PHE A 346 2.85 26.72 -19.45
CA PHE A 346 2.58 28.08 -19.92
C PHE A 346 2.62 29.02 -18.71
N ASN A 347 3.49 30.03 -18.72
CA ASN A 347 3.67 30.97 -17.62
C ASN A 347 2.75 32.19 -17.70
N SER A 348 2.00 32.33 -18.79
CA SER A 348 0.99 33.36 -18.96
C SER A 348 -0.26 32.84 -19.68
N LEU A 349 -1.40 33.50 -19.41
CA LEU A 349 -2.63 33.32 -20.17
C LEU A 349 -2.49 33.82 -21.62
N GLU A 350 -1.60 34.77 -21.87
CA GLU A 350 -1.32 35.32 -23.20
C GLU A 350 -0.68 34.26 -24.10
N GLY A 351 0.40 33.63 -23.64
CA GLY A 351 1.12 32.59 -24.37
C GLY A 351 0.25 31.36 -24.63
N PHE A 352 -0.49 30.90 -23.62
CA PHE A 352 -1.43 29.79 -23.78
C PHE A 352 -2.53 30.10 -24.80
N GLY A 353 -3.14 31.29 -24.70
CA GLY A 353 -4.19 31.73 -25.62
C GLY A 353 -3.70 31.90 -27.06
N CYS A 354 -2.51 32.45 -27.24
CA CYS A 354 -1.85 32.58 -28.54
C CYS A 354 -1.64 31.19 -29.17
N ASN A 355 -1.21 30.20 -28.39
CA ASN A 355 -1.00 28.83 -28.86
C ASN A 355 -2.34 28.17 -29.28
N LEU A 356 -3.39 28.35 -28.48
CA LEU A 356 -4.75 27.90 -28.83
C LEU A 356 -5.28 28.52 -30.13
N ASN A 357 -4.89 29.77 -30.43
CA ASN A 357 -5.22 30.46 -31.67
C ASN A 357 -4.32 30.08 -32.86
N GLY A 358 -3.41 29.10 -32.68
CA GLY A 358 -2.55 28.59 -33.76
C GLY A 358 -1.30 29.41 -34.05
N GLY A 359 -0.90 30.33 -33.15
CA GLY A 359 0.27 31.19 -33.35
C GLY A 359 1.63 30.44 -33.33
N GLY A 360 1.66 29.21 -32.81
CA GLY A 360 2.83 28.32 -32.87
C GLY A 360 4.09 28.93 -32.25
N ALA A 361 5.23 28.86 -32.95
CA ALA A 361 6.52 29.34 -32.48
C ALA A 361 6.54 30.86 -32.17
N ALA A 362 5.66 31.66 -32.80
CA ALA A 362 5.59 33.10 -32.59
C ALA A 362 5.10 33.46 -31.18
N CYS A 363 4.38 32.55 -30.51
CA CYS A 363 3.89 32.73 -29.15
C CYS A 363 4.98 32.61 -28.08
N PHE A 364 6.18 32.10 -28.41
CA PHE A 364 7.28 31.91 -27.46
C PHE A 364 8.26 33.09 -27.46
N THR A 365 7.77 34.31 -27.66
CA THR A 365 8.60 35.53 -27.73
C THR A 365 8.21 36.51 -26.63
N GLY A 366 9.14 37.37 -26.20
CA GLY A 366 8.89 38.39 -25.18
C GLY A 366 8.60 37.79 -23.79
N PRO A 367 7.57 38.24 -23.05
CA PRO A 367 7.26 37.77 -21.68
C PRO A 367 6.91 36.27 -21.62
N ASP A 368 6.56 35.66 -22.75
CA ASP A 368 6.16 34.25 -22.87
C ASP A 368 7.33 33.33 -23.27
N ALA A 369 8.54 33.89 -23.43
CA ALA A 369 9.77 33.13 -23.69
C ALA A 369 10.15 32.14 -22.56
N SER A 370 9.46 32.21 -21.42
CA SER A 370 9.65 31.30 -20.29
C SER A 370 8.79 30.04 -20.37
N ASP A 371 7.85 29.95 -21.31
CA ASP A 371 7.04 28.75 -21.54
C ASP A 371 7.94 27.57 -21.92
N THR A 372 7.61 26.37 -21.43
CA THR A 372 8.44 25.18 -21.63
C THR A 372 7.63 23.99 -22.08
N PHE A 373 8.29 23.12 -22.84
CA PHE A 373 7.83 21.78 -23.12
C PHE A 373 8.93 20.80 -22.71
N ALA A 374 8.56 19.78 -21.95
CA ALA A 374 9.47 18.72 -21.53
C ALA A 374 8.91 17.36 -21.93
N GLN A 375 9.73 16.53 -22.59
CA GLN A 375 9.41 15.15 -22.92
C GLN A 375 10.58 14.23 -22.57
N ALA A 376 10.26 13.08 -21.98
CA ALA A 376 11.22 12.01 -21.73
C ALA A 376 11.20 11.00 -22.89
N PHE A 377 12.36 10.38 -23.13
CA PHE A 377 12.53 9.32 -24.11
C PHE A 377 13.22 8.13 -23.45
N ALA A 378 13.07 6.95 -24.03
CA ALA A 378 13.77 5.76 -23.56
C ALA A 378 15.28 6.00 -23.66
N GLY A 379 16.00 5.62 -22.60
CA GLY A 379 17.45 5.55 -22.65
C GLY A 379 17.91 4.45 -23.61
N ALA A 380 19.16 4.54 -24.08
CA ALA A 380 19.75 3.49 -24.89
C ALA A 380 19.64 2.13 -24.16
N GLY A 381 19.16 1.10 -24.85
CA GLY A 381 19.01 -0.25 -24.32
C GLY A 381 17.79 -0.47 -23.42
N THR A 382 17.03 0.56 -23.06
CA THR A 382 15.89 0.41 -22.12
C THR A 382 14.55 0.34 -22.83
N THR A 383 13.57 -0.27 -22.16
CA THR A 383 12.16 -0.29 -22.58
C THR A 383 11.43 1.03 -22.31
N GLY A 384 12.14 2.07 -21.82
CA GLY A 384 11.56 3.34 -21.40
C GLY A 384 10.81 3.24 -20.07
N PRO A 385 9.48 3.45 -20.04
CA PRO A 385 8.69 3.55 -18.81
C PRO A 385 8.41 2.21 -18.09
N THR A 386 8.79 1.09 -18.70
CA THR A 386 8.57 -0.26 -18.13
C THR A 386 9.78 -0.72 -17.33
N THR A 387 9.54 -1.27 -16.13
CA THR A 387 10.54 -1.80 -15.21
C THR A 387 10.07 -3.13 -14.60
N ASN A 388 11.02 -4.01 -14.24
CA ASN A 388 10.73 -5.31 -13.61
C ASN A 388 11.62 -5.55 -12.38
N PRO A 389 11.45 -4.79 -11.29
CA PRO A 389 12.28 -4.90 -10.09
C PRO A 389 11.85 -6.10 -9.24
N ASN A 390 12.00 -7.31 -9.81
CA ASN A 390 11.67 -8.56 -9.12
C ASN A 390 12.47 -8.69 -7.82
N LEU A 391 11.88 -9.31 -6.82
CA LEU A 391 12.44 -9.40 -5.47
C LEU A 391 12.43 -10.85 -4.99
N GLN A 392 13.46 -11.25 -4.24
CA GLN A 392 13.52 -12.53 -3.53
C GLN A 392 13.92 -12.28 -2.08
N GLU A 393 13.21 -12.88 -1.14
CA GLU A 393 13.53 -12.77 0.29
C GLU A 393 13.78 -14.15 0.88
N TYR A 394 14.83 -14.23 1.69
CA TYR A 394 15.15 -15.40 2.47
C TYR A 394 15.21 -15.00 3.93
N SER A 395 14.49 -15.73 4.77
CA SER A 395 14.53 -15.54 6.22
C SER A 395 14.78 -16.86 6.92
N ALA A 396 15.56 -16.82 7.98
CA ALA A 396 15.72 -17.93 8.91
C ALA A 396 15.81 -17.40 10.34
N PHE A 397 15.27 -18.15 11.29
CA PHE A 397 15.37 -17.81 12.69
C PHE A 397 15.50 -19.02 13.60
N ALA A 398 16.08 -18.79 14.77
CA ALA A 398 16.02 -19.70 15.91
C ALA A 398 15.86 -18.88 17.19
N GLN A 399 15.01 -19.35 18.10
CA GLN A 399 14.80 -18.74 19.41
C GLN A 399 14.57 -19.80 20.48
N ASP A 400 14.98 -19.48 21.71
CA ASP A 400 14.72 -20.26 22.92
C ASP A 400 14.08 -19.37 23.98
N GLU A 401 12.90 -19.78 24.48
CA GLU A 401 12.34 -19.32 25.74
C GLU A 401 12.77 -20.29 26.84
N TRP A 402 13.70 -19.84 27.69
CA TRP A 402 14.26 -20.64 28.77
C TRP A 402 13.72 -20.18 30.13
N ARG A 403 12.92 -21.04 30.76
CA ARG A 403 12.45 -20.86 32.15
C ARG A 403 13.54 -21.28 33.13
N VAL A 404 14.53 -20.42 33.34
CA VAL A 404 15.66 -20.65 34.25
C VAL A 404 15.17 -21.02 35.66
N ARG A 405 14.17 -20.28 36.15
CA ARG A 405 13.48 -20.51 37.43
C ARG A 405 11.97 -20.31 37.25
N SER A 406 11.18 -20.61 38.29
CA SER A 406 9.72 -20.39 38.27
C SER A 406 9.32 -18.91 38.19
N ASP A 407 10.23 -18.00 38.51
CA ASP A 407 10.01 -16.56 38.50
C ASP A 407 10.78 -15.82 37.41
N LEU A 408 11.69 -16.49 36.69
CA LEU A 408 12.63 -15.89 35.73
C LEU A 408 12.69 -16.67 34.42
N THR A 409 12.35 -15.99 33.33
CA THR A 409 12.45 -16.47 31.95
C THR A 409 13.42 -15.61 31.17
N LEU A 410 14.31 -16.25 30.43
CA LEU A 410 15.20 -15.62 29.46
C LEU A 410 14.75 -15.98 28.05
N ASN A 411 14.84 -15.02 27.13
CA ASN A 411 14.56 -15.21 25.71
C ASN A 411 15.82 -14.88 24.92
N PHE A 412 16.25 -15.83 24.10
CA PHE A 412 17.38 -15.65 23.17
C PHE A 412 16.88 -15.96 21.78
N GLY A 413 17.18 -15.12 20.81
CA GLY A 413 16.85 -15.38 19.42
C GLY A 413 17.86 -14.78 18.47
N LEU A 414 17.95 -15.38 17.30
CA LEU A 414 18.68 -14.84 16.16
C LEU A 414 17.79 -15.01 14.94
N ARG A 415 17.66 -13.92 14.19
CA ARG A 415 17.05 -13.90 12.87
C ARG A 415 18.09 -13.46 11.85
N TYR A 416 18.02 -14.01 10.65
CA TYR A 416 18.71 -13.51 9.48
C TYR A 416 17.68 -13.28 8.38
N ASP A 417 17.69 -12.08 7.80
CA ASP A 417 16.92 -11.71 6.62
C ASP A 417 17.88 -11.42 5.47
N LEU A 418 17.46 -11.68 4.23
CA LEU A 418 18.21 -11.35 3.02
C LEU A 418 17.23 -10.98 1.91
N ASP A 419 17.27 -9.71 1.51
CA ASP A 419 16.47 -9.17 0.42
C ASP A 419 17.35 -9.02 -0.82
N LEU A 420 16.96 -9.68 -1.91
CA LEU A 420 17.65 -9.62 -3.19
C LEU A 420 16.76 -8.95 -4.23
N ILE A 421 17.17 -7.77 -4.69
CA ILE A 421 16.46 -7.04 -5.74
C ILE A 421 17.15 -7.30 -7.09
N ALA A 422 16.33 -7.54 -8.12
CA ALA A 422 16.79 -7.75 -9.48
C ALA A 422 17.61 -6.54 -9.96
N GLN A 423 18.82 -6.82 -10.42
CA GLN A 423 19.73 -5.79 -10.89
C GLN A 423 19.24 -5.23 -12.24
N PRO A 424 19.26 -3.90 -12.45
CA PRO A 424 18.94 -3.33 -13.75
C PRO A 424 19.93 -3.83 -14.80
N ALA A 425 19.44 -4.22 -15.98
CA ALA A 425 20.29 -4.76 -17.04
C ALA A 425 21.21 -3.70 -17.67
N GLU A 426 20.69 -2.46 -17.76
CA GLU A 426 21.34 -1.37 -18.50
C GLU A 426 21.99 -0.36 -17.55
N LEU A 427 23.22 0.03 -17.88
CA LEU A 427 23.93 1.10 -17.20
C LEU A 427 23.59 2.45 -17.83
N ASN A 428 23.27 3.46 -17.02
CA ASN A 428 23.10 4.83 -17.51
C ASN A 428 24.43 5.33 -18.11
N PRO A 429 24.47 5.70 -19.40
CA PRO A 429 25.72 6.07 -20.08
C PRO A 429 26.26 7.46 -19.70
N SER A 430 25.64 8.15 -18.73
CA SER A 430 26.07 9.47 -18.29
C SER A 430 27.51 9.49 -17.77
N ALA A 431 28.37 10.25 -18.45
CA ALA A 431 29.76 10.44 -18.05
C ALA A 431 29.91 11.07 -16.66
N SER A 432 28.96 11.91 -16.23
CA SER A 432 29.00 12.53 -14.90
C SER A 432 28.72 11.52 -13.78
N LEU A 433 27.81 10.55 -14.02
CA LEU A 433 27.56 9.46 -13.08
C LEU A 433 28.76 8.52 -13.00
N ALA A 434 29.35 8.18 -14.15
CA ALA A 434 30.56 7.36 -14.21
C ALA A 434 31.74 8.02 -13.48
N ALA A 435 31.96 9.32 -13.68
CA ALA A 435 33.01 10.09 -13.00
C ALA A 435 32.79 10.17 -11.47
N ALA A 436 31.53 10.12 -11.02
CA ALA A 436 31.17 10.05 -9.61
C ALA A 436 31.24 8.62 -9.02
N GLY A 437 31.56 7.60 -9.82
CA GLY A 437 31.57 6.19 -9.40
C GLY A 437 30.18 5.61 -9.17
N ILE A 438 29.13 6.21 -9.74
CA ILE A 438 27.74 5.78 -9.58
C ILE A 438 27.38 4.83 -10.73
N PHE A 439 27.14 3.56 -10.38
CA PHE A 439 26.76 2.51 -11.34
C PHE A 439 25.27 2.18 -11.19
N THR A 440 24.43 2.73 -12.06
CA THR A 440 22.95 2.59 -11.97
C THR A 440 22.44 1.19 -12.32
N ASN A 441 23.30 0.27 -12.74
CA ASN A 441 22.97 -1.13 -12.96
C ASN A 441 23.36 -2.04 -11.79
N ARG A 442 23.70 -1.43 -10.64
CA ARG A 442 24.05 -2.14 -9.41
C ARG A 442 23.27 -1.58 -8.24
N ILE A 443 22.34 -2.40 -7.73
CA ILE A 443 21.64 -2.16 -6.48
C ILE A 443 22.43 -2.92 -5.39
N HIS A 444 22.77 -2.21 -4.31
CA HIS A 444 23.40 -2.83 -3.16
C HIS A 444 22.39 -3.69 -2.40
N ASN A 445 22.61 -4.99 -2.35
CA ASN A 445 21.89 -5.89 -1.46
C ASN A 445 22.70 -6.01 -0.16
N ASP A 446 22.06 -5.74 0.98
CA ASP A 446 22.67 -5.96 2.28
C ASP A 446 22.68 -7.46 2.60
N HIS A 447 23.80 -7.94 3.13
CA HIS A 447 24.02 -9.34 3.52
C HIS A 447 24.30 -9.47 5.02
N ALA A 448 24.20 -8.38 5.78
CA ALA A 448 24.58 -8.31 7.19
C ALA A 448 23.37 -8.18 8.13
N ASP A 449 22.16 -8.52 7.66
CA ASP A 449 20.88 -8.38 8.37
C ASP A 449 20.67 -9.47 9.44
N PHE A 450 21.66 -9.62 10.33
CA PHE A 450 21.58 -10.45 11.53
C PHE A 450 20.88 -9.68 12.65
N GLY A 451 19.68 -10.14 13.02
CA GLY A 451 18.84 -9.57 14.06
C GLY A 451 18.84 -10.39 15.35
N PRO A 452 19.79 -10.17 16.29
CA PRO A 452 19.72 -10.80 17.61
C PRO A 452 18.52 -10.29 18.41
N ARG A 453 17.98 -11.14 19.28
CA ARG A 453 16.88 -10.87 20.22
C ARG A 453 17.29 -11.34 21.60
N LEU A 454 17.16 -10.47 22.59
CA LEU A 454 17.41 -10.76 23.99
C LEU A 454 16.22 -10.25 24.80
N GLY A 455 15.71 -11.07 25.72
CA GLY A 455 14.59 -10.69 26.57
C GLY A 455 14.68 -11.32 27.96
N ILE A 456 14.17 -10.61 28.95
CA ILE A 456 14.07 -11.06 30.33
C ILE A 456 12.64 -10.79 30.81
N ALA A 457 12.00 -11.80 31.38
CA ALA A 457 10.76 -11.65 32.13
C ALA A 457 10.98 -12.18 33.55
N TRP A 458 10.79 -11.32 34.55
CA TRP A 458 11.08 -11.63 35.94
C TRP A 458 9.95 -11.19 36.87
N THR A 459 9.60 -12.03 37.82
CA THR A 459 8.56 -11.78 38.84
C THR A 459 9.14 -11.81 40.26
N PRO A 460 10.01 -10.84 40.60
CA PRO A 460 10.79 -10.85 41.86
C PRO A 460 9.94 -10.90 43.12
N LEU A 461 8.72 -10.37 43.06
CA LEU A 461 7.79 -10.28 44.18
C LEU A 461 6.50 -11.07 43.89
N GLY A 462 6.63 -12.14 43.10
CA GLY A 462 5.50 -12.91 42.60
C GLY A 462 4.56 -12.06 41.74
N LYS A 463 3.25 -12.22 41.90
CA LYS A 463 2.24 -11.52 41.08
C LYS A 463 2.16 -10.00 41.30
N LYS A 464 2.87 -9.46 42.30
CA LYS A 464 2.83 -8.02 42.64
C LYS A 464 3.70 -7.16 41.73
N LEU A 465 4.73 -7.75 41.12
CA LEU A 465 5.65 -7.03 40.26
C LEU A 465 6.11 -7.94 39.12
N VAL A 466 5.90 -7.47 37.89
CA VAL A 466 6.43 -8.08 36.68
C VAL A 466 7.41 -7.10 36.06
N VAL A 467 8.65 -7.53 35.88
CA VAL A 467 9.69 -6.78 35.16
C VAL A 467 9.89 -7.47 33.81
N ARG A 468 9.75 -6.70 32.73
CA ARG A 468 10.08 -7.15 31.37
C ARG A 468 11.05 -6.16 30.76
N THR A 469 12.12 -6.67 30.18
CA THR A 469 13.08 -5.86 29.41
C THR A 469 13.60 -6.70 28.25
N GLY A 470 14.04 -6.03 27.19
CA GLY A 470 14.59 -6.70 26.03
C GLY A 470 15.36 -5.75 25.12
N TYR A 471 16.15 -6.34 24.25
CA TYR A 471 16.97 -5.68 23.24
C TYR A 471 16.90 -6.48 21.94
N GLY A 472 16.88 -5.80 20.81
CA GLY A 472 17.00 -6.44 19.51
C GLY A 472 17.32 -5.46 18.40
N ILE A 473 17.87 -5.99 17.30
CA ILE A 473 18.17 -5.24 16.07
C ILE A 473 17.21 -5.69 14.96
N PHE A 474 16.38 -4.78 14.47
CA PHE A 474 15.28 -5.11 13.56
C PHE A 474 15.52 -4.47 12.19
N TYR A 475 15.36 -5.27 11.13
CA TYR A 475 15.51 -4.83 9.76
C TYR A 475 14.12 -4.76 9.13
N GLY A 476 13.86 -3.65 8.44
CA GLY A 476 12.64 -3.46 7.66
C GLY A 476 12.93 -3.75 6.20
N ARG A 477 11.94 -4.29 5.50
CA ARG A 477 12.00 -4.53 4.07
C ARG A 477 12.35 -3.26 3.30
N THR A 478 13.19 -3.38 2.28
CA THR A 478 13.48 -2.29 1.33
C THR A 478 12.46 -2.32 0.19
N PRO A 479 11.57 -1.31 0.05
CA PRO A 479 10.59 -1.31 -1.03
C PRO A 479 11.25 -1.15 -2.40
N ALA A 480 10.81 -1.94 -3.38
CA ALA A 480 11.42 -1.98 -4.71
C ALA A 480 11.27 -0.66 -5.51
N ILE A 481 10.35 0.24 -5.11
CA ILE A 481 10.25 1.59 -5.70
C ILE A 481 11.42 2.52 -5.31
N THR A 482 12.16 2.19 -4.25
CA THR A 482 13.18 3.08 -3.69
C THR A 482 14.59 2.88 -4.26
N VAL A 483 14.76 1.87 -5.11
CA VAL A 483 16.06 1.41 -5.63
C VAL A 483 16.21 1.60 -7.13
#